data_AF-H1L0U8-F1
#
_entry.id   AF-H1L0U8-F1
#
_cell.length_a   1.000
_cell.length_b   1.000
_cell.length_c   1.000
_cell.angle_alpha   90.00
_cell.angle_beta   90.00
_cell.angle_gamma   90.00
#
_symmetry.space_group_name_H-M   'P 1'
#
loop_
_entity.id
_entity.type
_entity.pdbx_description
1 polymer ?
#
loop_
_entity_poly.entity_id
_entity_poly.type
_entity_poly.pdbx_seq_one_letter_code
_entity_poly.pdbx_strand_id
1 'polypeptide(L)'
;MKINIISKQRKKETLKNLKEFRRAFKINFRKNKIYKMIEKMPLNLNKYLTKYSTGGMIKKYPEDFIVEEITEDGIVLEVGKEIGFEDEKNWNGSFIHFTLEKKNWNTLDAIREIAKQTKSKRKNFGFAGTKDKFAITTQRIGCFGVNVEDLKKVNLPNITLKDFQKTNKKLKIGCLWGNRFTIKVRDMDVDKSELEDILKELSKLKYVLNYFGIQRFGSVRPITHVVGKFIVQGDFESAFYAYCGTPLPYDGRSKEARTLVDEGEFKEALKIYPKIFYYEKKMIRYYLKHRDYKKSFNVLPPQLKSMFVNAYQSYLFNEMINERYRYGYEPLEGDILKDGLPTGALIGYNPKFADGIQGEIERNILEREGIKLENFKIKGFGNFFGDRRPLITRIYDLEYRIDDDGYVLRFKLKKGTYATSVLREFIDKKINI
;
A
#
# COMPACT_ATOMS: atom_id res chain seq x y z
N MET A 1 44.48 -25.87 48.39
CA MET A 1 44.11 -26.00 46.96
C MET A 1 42.61 -26.09 46.68
N LYS A 2 41.81 -26.91 47.40
CA LYS A 2 40.36 -27.11 47.13
C LYS A 2 39.48 -25.84 47.22
N ILE A 3 39.73 -24.94 48.18
CA ILE A 3 38.95 -23.69 48.37
C ILE A 3 39.11 -22.73 47.18
N ASN A 4 40.31 -22.66 46.58
CA ASN A 4 40.60 -21.82 45.42
C ASN A 4 39.96 -22.32 44.11
N ILE A 5 39.65 -23.62 44.02
CA ILE A 5 38.96 -24.22 42.86
C ILE A 5 37.46 -23.92 42.94
N ILE A 6 36.87 -24.06 44.13
CA ILE A 6 35.46 -23.75 44.39
C ILE A 6 35.17 -22.25 44.20
N SER A 7 36.06 -21.35 44.64
CA SER A 7 35.87 -19.90 44.42
C SER A 7 35.98 -19.51 42.94
N LYS A 8 36.89 -20.13 42.17
CA LYS A 8 37.01 -19.95 40.71
C LYS A 8 35.81 -20.50 39.95
N GLN A 9 35.26 -21.65 40.36
CA GLN A 9 34.04 -22.21 39.78
C GLN A 9 32.82 -21.32 40.05
N ARG A 10 32.61 -20.90 41.30
CA ARG A 10 31.54 -19.95 41.66
C ARG A 10 31.65 -18.63 40.89
N LYS A 11 32.86 -18.06 40.76
CA LYS A 11 33.08 -16.83 39.98
C LYS A 11 32.74 -17.00 38.49
N LYS A 12 33.07 -18.15 37.89
CA LYS A 12 32.69 -18.48 36.50
C LYS A 12 31.18 -18.63 36.34
N GLU A 13 30.52 -19.28 37.29
CA GLU A 13 29.07 -19.47 37.31
C GLU A 13 28.32 -18.15 37.49
N THR A 14 28.75 -17.29 38.43
CA THR A 14 28.20 -15.94 38.60
C THR A 14 28.37 -15.10 37.32
N LEU A 15 29.53 -15.16 36.66
CA LEU A 15 29.75 -14.47 35.38
C LEU A 15 28.85 -15.00 34.25
N LYS A 16 28.59 -16.31 34.23
CA LYS A 16 27.66 -16.93 33.28
C LYS A 16 26.23 -16.46 33.55
N ASN A 17 25.75 -16.54 34.79
CA ASN A 17 24.41 -16.10 35.19
C ASN A 17 24.19 -14.61 34.91
N LEU A 18 25.21 -13.77 35.15
CA LEU A 18 25.13 -12.33 34.87
C LEU A 18 25.06 -12.05 33.36
N LYS A 19 25.76 -12.81 32.53
CA LYS A 19 25.65 -12.73 31.05
C LYS A 19 24.28 -13.16 30.56
N GLU A 20 23.75 -14.26 31.09
CA GLU A 20 22.41 -14.76 30.76
C GLU A 20 21.33 -13.78 31.19
N PHE A 21 21.42 -13.23 32.40
CA PHE A 21 20.52 -12.18 32.89
C PHE A 21 20.54 -10.95 31.99
N ARG A 22 21.73 -10.42 31.64
CA ARG A 22 21.87 -9.27 30.72
C ARG A 22 21.29 -9.56 29.34
N ARG A 23 21.49 -10.78 28.82
CA ARG A 23 20.91 -11.23 27.54
C ARG A 23 19.39 -11.24 27.61
N ALA A 24 18.82 -11.87 28.64
CA ALA A 24 17.37 -11.95 28.85
C ALA A 24 16.76 -10.56 29.02
N PHE A 25 17.38 -9.69 29.82
CA PHE A 25 16.95 -8.30 30.00
C PHE A 25 16.94 -7.53 28.67
N LYS A 26 18.02 -7.61 27.87
CA LYS A 26 18.07 -6.94 26.55
C LYS A 26 16.97 -7.45 25.62
N ILE A 27 16.73 -8.76 25.59
CA ILE A 27 15.66 -9.38 24.78
C ILE A 27 14.29 -8.85 25.23
N ASN A 28 13.99 -8.89 26.52
CA ASN A 28 12.71 -8.45 27.07
C ASN A 28 12.48 -6.95 26.85
N PHE A 29 13.48 -6.11 27.11
CA PHE A 29 13.41 -4.67 26.86
C PHE A 29 13.09 -4.37 25.40
N ARG A 30 13.81 -5.01 24.46
CA ARG A 30 13.56 -4.83 23.03
C ARG A 30 12.19 -5.33 22.61
N LYS A 31 11.80 -6.54 23.04
CA LYS A 31 10.46 -7.11 22.75
C LYS A 31 9.37 -6.13 23.22
N ASN A 32 9.43 -5.71 24.48
CA ASN A 32 8.47 -4.77 25.05
C ASN A 32 8.44 -3.44 24.29
N LYS A 33 9.60 -2.92 23.89
CA LYS A 33 9.68 -1.70 23.07
C LYS A 33 8.94 -1.86 21.73
N ILE A 34 9.16 -2.96 21.02
CA ILE A 34 8.55 -3.19 19.70
C ILE A 34 7.05 -3.45 19.84
N TYR A 35 6.62 -4.34 20.74
CA TYR A 35 5.18 -4.62 20.94
C TYR A 35 4.40 -3.38 21.39
N LYS A 36 4.96 -2.60 22.33
CA LYS A 36 4.36 -1.33 22.75
C LYS A 36 4.27 -0.33 21.59
N MET A 37 5.23 -0.34 20.67
CA MET A 37 5.17 0.52 19.49
C MET A 37 4.08 0.06 18.52
N ILE A 38 3.93 -1.25 18.30
CA ILE A 38 2.88 -1.82 17.44
C ILE A 38 1.50 -1.45 18.00
N GLU A 39 1.28 -1.64 19.29
CA GLU A 39 0.02 -1.31 19.98
C GLU A 39 -0.31 0.19 19.89
N LYS A 40 0.69 1.06 20.07
CA LYS A 40 0.52 2.51 19.97
C LYS A 40 0.33 3.03 18.54
N MET A 41 0.57 2.20 17.53
CA MET A 41 0.52 2.59 16.14
C MET A 41 -0.51 1.75 15.38
N PRO A 42 -1.81 1.87 15.70
CA PRO A 42 -2.86 1.32 14.84
C PRO A 42 -2.82 2.00 13.47
N LEU A 43 -3.64 1.58 12.51
CA LEU A 43 -3.57 2.16 11.16
C LEU A 43 -4.15 3.57 11.04
N ASN A 44 -4.67 4.13 12.13
CA ASN A 44 -5.30 5.46 12.22
C ASN A 44 -6.47 5.63 11.23
N LEU A 45 -7.22 4.56 10.99
CA LEU A 45 -8.40 4.51 10.10
C LEU A 45 -9.69 4.70 10.91
N ASN A 46 -9.79 5.82 11.62
CA ASN A 46 -10.71 5.91 12.77
C ASN A 46 -12.02 6.66 12.48
N LYS A 47 -12.10 7.43 11.38
CA LYS A 47 -13.28 8.26 11.07
C LYS A 47 -14.04 7.74 9.86
N TYR A 48 -15.35 7.95 9.85
CA TYR A 48 -16.27 7.60 8.76
C TYR A 48 -17.21 8.79 8.56
N LEU A 49 -17.59 9.05 7.31
CA LEU A 49 -18.54 10.11 6.97
C LEU A 49 -19.99 9.68 7.17
N THR A 50 -20.23 8.38 7.28
CA THR A 50 -21.55 7.78 7.46
C THR A 50 -21.61 6.91 8.72
N LYS A 51 -22.79 6.83 9.33
CA LYS A 51 -23.09 5.89 10.42
C LYS A 51 -23.59 4.53 9.94
N TYR A 52 -23.96 4.40 8.67
CA TYR A 52 -24.43 3.15 8.06
C TYR A 52 -23.28 2.27 7.56
N SER A 53 -23.47 0.95 7.53
CA SER A 53 -22.59 -0.03 6.92
C SER A 53 -23.39 -1.29 6.61
N THR A 54 -23.07 -1.97 5.51
CA THR A 54 -23.71 -3.23 5.12
C THR A 54 -22.91 -4.45 5.55
N GLY A 55 -21.67 -4.27 6.02
CA GLY A 55 -20.72 -5.39 6.08
C GLY A 55 -20.46 -5.97 4.69
N GLY A 56 -20.10 -7.25 4.64
CA GLY A 56 -19.94 -8.00 3.40
C GLY A 56 -18.50 -8.21 2.93
N MET A 57 -18.38 -8.98 1.85
CA MET A 57 -17.13 -9.39 1.25
C MET A 57 -17.04 -8.94 -0.20
N ILE A 58 -15.84 -8.52 -0.60
CA ILE A 58 -15.47 -8.19 -1.98
C ILE A 58 -14.43 -9.17 -2.49
N LYS A 59 -14.26 -9.22 -3.82
CA LYS A 59 -13.22 -10.03 -4.46
C LYS A 59 -13.33 -11.52 -4.10
N LYS A 60 -14.55 -12.07 -4.04
CA LYS A 60 -14.77 -13.52 -3.97
C LYS A 60 -14.42 -14.16 -5.31
N TYR A 61 -14.87 -13.53 -6.40
CA TYR A 61 -14.48 -13.84 -7.77
C TYR A 61 -13.83 -12.62 -8.46
N PRO A 62 -12.93 -12.80 -9.45
CA PRO A 62 -12.39 -11.69 -10.22
C PRO A 62 -13.46 -10.81 -10.90
N GLU A 63 -14.58 -11.40 -11.27
CA GLU A 63 -15.76 -10.77 -11.88
C GLU A 63 -16.47 -9.80 -10.94
N ASP A 64 -16.35 -10.00 -9.62
CA ASP A 64 -16.95 -9.12 -8.62
C ASP A 64 -16.23 -7.77 -8.53
N PHE A 65 -15.08 -7.62 -9.21
CA PHE A 65 -14.27 -6.41 -9.14
C PHE A 65 -13.83 -5.99 -10.54
N ILE A 66 -14.57 -5.07 -11.14
CA ILE A 66 -14.30 -4.52 -12.46
C ILE A 66 -13.66 -3.14 -12.32
N VAL A 67 -12.54 -2.93 -13.01
CA VAL A 67 -11.83 -1.64 -13.05
C VAL A 67 -11.60 -1.19 -14.48
N GLU A 68 -12.24 -0.10 -14.85
CA GLU A 68 -12.18 0.46 -16.20
C GLU A 68 -11.41 1.77 -16.19
N GLU A 69 -10.30 1.83 -16.94
CA GLU A 69 -9.54 3.07 -17.06
C GLU A 69 -10.34 4.16 -17.78
N ILE A 70 -10.25 5.38 -17.26
CA ILE A 70 -10.80 6.58 -17.89
C ILE A 70 -9.63 7.37 -18.45
N THR A 71 -9.59 7.53 -19.77
CA THR A 71 -8.54 8.29 -20.46
C THR A 71 -8.56 9.77 -20.04
N GLU A 72 -7.52 10.53 -20.41
CA GLU A 72 -7.48 11.97 -20.10
C GLU A 72 -8.63 12.73 -20.77
N ASP A 73 -9.09 12.27 -21.92
CA ASP A 73 -10.22 12.83 -22.67
C ASP A 73 -11.59 12.37 -22.13
N GLY A 74 -11.62 11.63 -21.01
CA GLY A 74 -12.86 11.21 -20.35
C GLY A 74 -13.51 9.94 -20.91
N ILE A 75 -12.86 9.27 -21.87
CA ILE A 75 -13.37 8.03 -22.46
C ILE A 75 -13.19 6.89 -21.46
N VAL A 76 -14.26 6.16 -21.17
CA VAL A 76 -14.21 4.96 -20.33
C VAL A 76 -13.96 3.73 -21.19
N LEU A 77 -12.87 3.02 -20.92
CA LEU A 77 -12.53 1.79 -21.64
C LEU A 77 -13.40 0.64 -21.11
N GLU A 78 -14.62 0.46 -21.63
CA GLU A 78 -15.56 -0.49 -21.03
C GLU A 78 -15.15 -1.97 -21.23
N VAL A 79 -15.37 -2.80 -20.22
CA VAL A 79 -15.18 -4.25 -20.33
C VAL A 79 -16.14 -4.83 -21.37
N GLY A 80 -15.64 -5.71 -22.24
CA GLY A 80 -16.46 -6.40 -23.25
C GLY A 80 -16.96 -5.54 -24.42
N LYS A 81 -16.72 -4.23 -24.43
CA LYS A 81 -17.06 -3.34 -25.55
C LYS A 81 -15.84 -2.89 -26.34
N GLU A 82 -15.97 -2.77 -27.65
CA GLU A 82 -15.01 -2.04 -28.48
C GLU A 82 -15.45 -0.58 -28.52
N ILE A 83 -14.54 0.33 -28.19
CA ILE A 83 -14.80 1.76 -28.18
C ILE A 83 -14.43 2.36 -29.53
N GLY A 84 -13.36 1.86 -30.14
CA GLY A 84 -12.77 2.43 -31.35
C GLY A 84 -12.02 3.73 -31.07
N PHE A 85 -10.88 3.90 -31.73
CA PHE A 85 -10.11 5.14 -31.69
C PHE A 85 -9.63 5.45 -33.11
N GLU A 86 -9.68 6.72 -33.49
CA GLU A 86 -9.22 7.14 -34.81
C GLU A 86 -7.68 7.24 -34.86
N ASP A 87 -7.11 6.76 -35.96
CA ASP A 87 -5.68 6.88 -36.23
C ASP A 87 -5.29 8.36 -36.42
N GLU A 88 -4.11 8.75 -35.91
CA GLU A 88 -3.57 10.08 -36.18
C GLU A 88 -3.21 10.21 -37.67
N LYS A 89 -3.78 11.22 -38.35
CA LYS A 89 -3.58 11.48 -39.80
C LYS A 89 -2.11 11.61 -40.20
N ASN A 90 -1.29 12.23 -39.34
CA ASN A 90 0.15 12.44 -39.55
C ASN A 90 1.00 11.46 -38.74
N TRP A 91 0.63 10.19 -38.71
CA TRP A 91 1.40 9.17 -37.99
C TRP A 91 2.76 8.95 -38.63
N ASN A 92 3.83 9.17 -37.87
CA ASN A 92 5.21 9.03 -38.34
C ASN A 92 5.82 7.64 -38.04
N GLY A 93 4.99 6.66 -37.69
CA GLY A 93 5.43 5.31 -37.32
C GLY A 93 5.85 5.16 -35.85
N SER A 94 5.62 6.16 -34.99
CA SER A 94 6.13 6.13 -33.61
C SER A 94 5.44 5.09 -32.72
N PHE A 95 4.16 5.28 -32.38
CA PHE A 95 3.49 4.45 -31.36
C PHE A 95 2.21 3.82 -31.88
N ILE A 96 1.90 2.67 -31.31
CA ILE A 96 0.58 2.03 -31.39
C ILE A 96 0.02 1.97 -29.99
N HIS A 97 -1.21 2.43 -29.83
CA HIS A 97 -1.99 2.27 -28.62
C HIS A 97 -3.05 1.20 -28.82
N PHE A 98 -3.35 0.44 -27.77
CA PHE A 98 -4.42 -0.53 -27.73
C PHE A 98 -4.99 -0.63 -26.32
N THR A 99 -6.22 -1.14 -26.20
CA THR A 99 -6.85 -1.44 -24.92
C THR A 99 -6.54 -2.88 -24.54
N LEU A 100 -5.94 -3.06 -23.38
CA LEU A 100 -5.72 -4.35 -22.74
C LEU A 100 -6.86 -4.61 -21.76
N GLU A 101 -7.70 -5.60 -22.06
CA GLU A 101 -8.63 -6.20 -21.12
C GLU A 101 -7.99 -7.47 -20.54
N LYS A 102 -7.96 -7.60 -19.22
CA LYS A 102 -7.36 -8.74 -18.53
C LYS A 102 -8.20 -9.18 -17.34
N LYS A 103 -8.27 -10.49 -17.09
CA LYS A 103 -8.92 -11.09 -15.93
C LYS A 103 -7.93 -11.92 -15.12
N ASN A 104 -7.81 -11.61 -13.82
CA ASN A 104 -6.89 -12.29 -12.89
C ASN A 104 -5.38 -12.20 -13.26
N TRP A 105 -4.96 -11.14 -13.94
CA TRP A 105 -3.58 -10.94 -14.40
C TRP A 105 -2.94 -9.70 -13.77
N ASN A 106 -1.65 -9.79 -13.44
CA ASN A 106 -0.85 -8.60 -13.13
C ASN A 106 -0.50 -7.87 -14.44
N THR A 107 -0.63 -6.54 -14.48
CA THR A 107 -0.33 -5.72 -15.67
C THR A 107 1.07 -5.98 -16.24
N LEU A 108 2.11 -6.06 -15.37
CA LEU A 108 3.48 -6.25 -15.82
C LEU A 108 3.74 -7.66 -16.37
N ASP A 109 3.08 -8.67 -15.82
CA ASP A 109 3.19 -10.05 -16.30
C ASP A 109 2.44 -10.22 -17.62
N ALA A 110 1.25 -9.62 -17.77
CA ALA A 110 0.51 -9.60 -19.04
C ALA A 110 1.35 -8.93 -20.15
N ILE A 111 1.93 -7.76 -19.88
CA ILE A 111 2.82 -7.07 -20.84
C ILE A 111 4.04 -7.93 -21.19
N ARG A 112 4.59 -8.70 -20.24
CA ARG A 112 5.74 -9.57 -20.50
C ARG A 112 5.39 -10.66 -21.50
N GLU A 113 4.25 -11.32 -21.34
CA GLU A 113 3.80 -12.37 -22.25
C GLU A 113 3.39 -11.81 -23.63
N ILE A 114 2.72 -10.64 -23.67
CA ILE A 114 2.42 -9.94 -24.92
C ILE A 114 3.71 -9.59 -25.67
N ALA A 115 4.70 -9.04 -24.96
CA ALA A 115 6.00 -8.72 -25.56
C ALA A 115 6.70 -9.96 -26.13
N LYS A 116 6.58 -11.11 -25.45
CA LYS A 116 7.14 -12.38 -25.93
C LYS A 116 6.49 -12.85 -27.23
N GLN A 117 5.15 -12.85 -27.31
CA GLN A 117 4.44 -13.28 -28.54
C GLN A 117 4.69 -12.31 -29.71
N THR A 118 4.84 -11.03 -29.44
CA THR A 118 5.16 -9.99 -30.44
C THR A 118 6.67 -9.82 -30.73
N LYS A 119 7.51 -10.76 -30.26
CA LYS A 119 8.98 -10.74 -30.41
C LYS A 119 9.63 -9.40 -30.02
N SER A 120 9.04 -8.73 -29.05
CA SER A 120 9.39 -7.38 -28.61
C SER A 120 9.90 -7.36 -27.17
N LYS A 121 10.50 -6.24 -26.75
CA LYS A 121 11.04 -6.09 -25.39
C LYS A 121 10.02 -5.39 -24.49
N ARG A 122 9.89 -5.80 -23.22
CA ARG A 122 9.01 -5.14 -22.23
C ARG A 122 9.18 -3.62 -22.20
N LYS A 123 10.43 -3.13 -22.32
CA LYS A 123 10.75 -1.70 -22.32
C LYS A 123 10.04 -0.89 -23.41
N ASN A 124 9.60 -1.54 -24.49
CA ASN A 124 8.88 -0.91 -25.59
C ASN A 124 7.42 -0.62 -25.24
N PHE A 125 6.89 -1.16 -24.13
CA PHE A 125 5.51 -0.98 -23.69
C PHE A 125 5.40 0.01 -22.53
N GLY A 126 4.45 0.95 -22.63
CA GLY A 126 4.09 1.94 -21.63
C GLY A 126 2.61 1.87 -21.27
N PHE A 127 2.25 2.37 -20.08
CA PHE A 127 0.88 2.40 -19.57
C PHE A 127 0.72 3.53 -18.54
N ALA A 128 -0.52 3.97 -18.32
CA ALA A 128 -0.80 5.08 -17.42
C ALA A 128 -0.79 4.69 -15.93
N GLY A 129 -1.17 3.46 -15.60
CA GLY A 129 -1.03 2.89 -14.26
C GLY A 129 -1.19 1.37 -14.25
N THR A 130 -0.73 0.72 -13.18
CA THR A 130 -1.04 -0.69 -12.93
C THR A 130 -2.46 -0.83 -12.42
N LYS A 131 -3.14 -1.93 -12.77
CA LYS A 131 -4.47 -2.27 -12.25
C LYS A 131 -4.41 -3.49 -11.34
N ASP A 132 -5.47 -3.72 -10.58
CA ASP A 132 -5.63 -4.87 -9.69
C ASP A 132 -5.39 -6.20 -10.43
N LYS A 133 -4.71 -7.14 -9.76
CA LYS A 133 -4.52 -8.49 -10.30
C LYS A 133 -5.84 -9.25 -10.28
N PHE A 134 -6.43 -9.41 -9.10
CA PHE A 134 -7.65 -10.19 -8.88
C PHE A 134 -8.89 -9.31 -9.16
N ALA A 135 -9.13 -9.12 -10.45
CA ALA A 135 -10.15 -8.23 -11.01
C ALA A 135 -10.29 -8.52 -12.53
N ILE A 136 -11.38 -8.05 -13.14
CA ILE A 136 -11.43 -7.77 -14.59
C ILE A 136 -11.06 -6.31 -14.77
N THR A 137 -10.07 -6.03 -15.63
CA THR A 137 -9.58 -4.66 -15.80
C THR A 137 -9.32 -4.32 -17.24
N THR A 138 -9.67 -3.11 -17.65
CA THR A 138 -9.32 -2.52 -18.94
C THR A 138 -8.38 -1.34 -18.74
N GLN A 139 -7.35 -1.23 -19.58
CA GLN A 139 -6.41 -0.12 -19.56
C GLN A 139 -5.79 0.13 -20.93
N ARG A 140 -5.40 1.37 -21.21
CA ARG A 140 -4.65 1.70 -22.41
C ARG A 140 -3.19 1.28 -22.25
N ILE A 141 -2.65 0.65 -23.28
CA ILE A 141 -1.24 0.29 -23.41
C ILE A 141 -0.70 0.94 -24.68
N GLY A 142 0.47 1.56 -24.58
CA GLY A 142 1.21 2.04 -25.75
C GLY A 142 2.44 1.20 -26.01
N CYS A 143 2.75 0.92 -27.27
CA CYS A 143 3.97 0.23 -27.67
C CYS A 143 4.69 0.97 -28.82
N PHE A 144 6.01 0.80 -28.86
CA PHE A 144 6.89 1.35 -29.90
C PHE A 144 7.55 0.23 -30.68
N GLY A 145 7.53 0.32 -32.02
CA GLY A 145 8.18 -0.65 -32.92
C GLY A 145 7.56 -2.06 -32.87
N VAL A 146 6.24 -2.15 -32.70
CA VAL A 146 5.48 -3.42 -32.73
C VAL A 146 4.40 -3.29 -33.78
N ASN A 147 4.22 -4.28 -34.67
CA ASN A 147 3.17 -4.19 -35.70
C ASN A 147 1.79 -4.49 -35.11
N VAL A 148 0.76 -3.82 -35.61
CA VAL A 148 -0.65 -4.07 -35.22
C VAL A 148 -1.06 -5.52 -35.52
N GLU A 149 -0.63 -6.06 -36.66
CA GLU A 149 -0.92 -7.45 -37.05
C GLU A 149 -0.33 -8.48 -36.09
N ASP A 150 0.84 -8.19 -35.50
CA ASP A 150 1.43 -9.08 -34.49
C ASP A 150 0.64 -9.01 -33.17
N LEU A 151 0.10 -7.84 -32.81
CA LEU A 151 -0.76 -7.68 -31.65
C LEU A 151 -2.11 -8.39 -31.82
N LYS A 152 -2.72 -8.33 -33.01
CA LYS A 152 -3.97 -9.05 -33.32
C LYS A 152 -3.84 -10.57 -33.22
N LYS A 153 -2.63 -11.10 -33.45
CA LYS A 153 -2.32 -12.54 -33.33
C LYS A 153 -2.09 -12.99 -31.89
N VAL A 154 -1.99 -12.06 -30.93
CA VAL A 154 -1.76 -12.41 -29.53
C VAL A 154 -2.96 -13.19 -29.00
N ASN A 155 -2.70 -14.43 -28.61
CA ASN A 155 -3.70 -15.30 -27.98
C ASN A 155 -3.20 -15.72 -26.60
N LEU A 156 -3.84 -15.21 -25.55
CA LEU A 156 -3.51 -15.48 -24.17
C LEU A 156 -4.81 -15.69 -23.39
N PRO A 157 -4.88 -16.71 -22.51
CA PRO A 157 -6.09 -16.95 -21.73
C PRO A 157 -6.39 -15.76 -20.82
N ASN A 158 -7.66 -15.36 -20.79
CA ASN A 158 -8.16 -14.24 -19.96
C ASN A 158 -7.53 -12.88 -20.30
N ILE A 159 -7.03 -12.70 -21.52
CA ILE A 159 -6.51 -11.43 -22.05
C ILE A 159 -7.16 -11.18 -23.42
N THR A 160 -7.66 -9.97 -23.61
CA THR A 160 -8.19 -9.49 -24.89
C THR A 160 -7.51 -8.17 -25.24
N LEU A 161 -6.99 -8.07 -26.48
CA LEU A 161 -6.43 -6.84 -27.02
C LEU A 161 -7.43 -6.26 -28.04
N LYS A 162 -7.84 -5.01 -27.85
CA LYS A 162 -8.84 -4.33 -28.68
C LYS A 162 -8.48 -2.85 -28.89
N ASP A 163 -9.29 -2.12 -29.65
CA ASP A 163 -9.17 -0.66 -29.83
C ASP A 163 -7.81 -0.17 -30.36
N PHE A 164 -7.23 -0.84 -31.36
CA PHE A 164 -5.91 -0.46 -31.90
C PHE A 164 -5.93 0.93 -32.54
N GLN A 165 -4.90 1.73 -32.30
CA GLN A 165 -4.76 3.09 -32.78
C GLN A 165 -3.30 3.43 -33.07
N LYS A 166 -3.03 4.04 -34.21
CA LYS A 166 -1.74 4.65 -34.55
C LYS A 166 -1.67 6.07 -34.01
N THR A 167 -0.63 6.39 -33.25
CA THR A 167 -0.44 7.71 -32.63
C THR A 167 1.03 8.07 -32.50
N ASN A 168 1.32 9.38 -32.47
CA ASN A 168 2.66 9.90 -32.20
C ASN A 168 2.90 10.16 -30.70
N LYS A 169 1.89 9.96 -29.85
CA LYS A 169 1.96 10.22 -28.41
C LYS A 169 2.46 9.00 -27.66
N LYS A 170 3.48 9.19 -26.84
CA LYS A 170 3.94 8.14 -25.90
C LYS A 170 3.05 8.12 -24.67
N LEU A 171 2.45 6.98 -24.36
CA LEU A 171 1.73 6.78 -23.10
C LEU A 171 2.69 6.77 -21.90
N LYS A 172 2.53 7.73 -20.99
CA LYS A 172 3.34 7.88 -19.76
C LYS A 172 2.53 7.52 -18.53
N ILE A 173 3.23 7.19 -17.44
CA ILE A 173 2.60 6.98 -16.13
C ILE A 173 1.87 8.27 -15.74
N GLY A 174 0.63 8.13 -15.28
CA GLY A 174 -0.23 9.24 -14.90
C GLY A 174 -1.07 9.84 -16.03
N CYS A 175 -0.92 9.40 -17.29
CA CYS A 175 -1.75 9.82 -18.43
C CYS A 175 -3.14 9.15 -18.42
N LEU A 176 -3.90 9.40 -17.36
CA LEU A 176 -5.30 9.01 -17.21
C LEU A 176 -6.02 10.05 -16.35
N TRP A 177 -7.34 10.15 -16.51
CA TRP A 177 -8.16 10.91 -15.57
C TRP A 177 -8.33 10.13 -14.26
N GLY A 178 -8.64 8.83 -14.38
CA GLY A 178 -8.99 8.00 -13.24
C GLY A 178 -9.48 6.61 -13.64
N ASN A 179 -10.29 6.00 -12.79
CA ASN A 179 -10.88 4.69 -13.06
C ASN A 179 -12.37 4.70 -12.67
N ARG A 180 -13.19 4.01 -13.45
CA ARG A 180 -14.53 3.59 -13.08
C ARG A 180 -14.44 2.21 -12.43
N PHE A 181 -15.14 2.04 -11.32
CA PHE A 181 -15.21 0.81 -10.58
C PHE A 181 -16.64 0.29 -10.66
N THR A 182 -16.78 -1.01 -10.90
CA THR A 182 -18.04 -1.74 -10.70
C THR A 182 -17.72 -2.91 -9.79
N ILE A 183 -18.27 -2.87 -8.57
CA ILE A 183 -17.86 -3.77 -7.48
C ILE A 183 -19.08 -4.44 -6.88
N LYS A 184 -19.08 -5.77 -6.87
CA LYS A 184 -20.10 -6.57 -6.20
C LYS A 184 -19.67 -6.86 -4.77
N VAL A 185 -20.56 -6.52 -3.83
CA VAL A 185 -20.45 -6.83 -2.41
C VAL A 185 -21.41 -7.98 -2.13
N ARG A 186 -20.89 -9.05 -1.52
CA ARG A 186 -21.61 -10.29 -1.21
C ARG A 186 -21.64 -10.53 0.29
N ASP A 187 -22.42 -11.51 0.74
CA ASP A 187 -22.36 -12.06 2.10
C ASP A 187 -22.49 -10.95 3.18
N MET A 188 -23.50 -10.08 3.02
CA MET A 188 -23.72 -8.90 3.85
C MET A 188 -24.11 -9.24 5.29
N ASP A 189 -23.81 -8.33 6.23
CA ASP A 189 -24.15 -8.47 7.64
C ASP A 189 -25.54 -7.91 7.99
N VAL A 190 -26.27 -7.37 6.99
CA VAL A 190 -27.55 -6.68 7.15
C VAL A 190 -28.69 -7.42 6.43
N ASP A 191 -29.89 -7.31 6.97
CA ASP A 191 -31.08 -7.91 6.39
C ASP A 191 -31.51 -7.19 5.10
N LYS A 192 -32.12 -7.94 4.18
CA LYS A 192 -32.58 -7.42 2.88
C LYS A 192 -33.57 -6.26 3.02
N SER A 193 -34.38 -6.24 4.07
CA SER A 193 -35.37 -5.18 4.33
C SER A 193 -34.74 -3.84 4.70
N GLU A 194 -33.57 -3.83 5.34
CA GLU A 194 -32.85 -2.61 5.75
C GLU A 194 -31.82 -2.16 4.70
N LEU A 195 -31.41 -3.08 3.83
CA LEU A 195 -30.36 -2.84 2.85
C LEU A 195 -30.66 -1.66 1.93
N GLU A 196 -31.89 -1.54 1.43
CA GLU A 196 -32.26 -0.48 0.51
C GLU A 196 -32.17 0.90 1.14
N ASP A 197 -32.65 1.06 2.37
CA ASP A 197 -32.57 2.32 3.12
C ASP A 197 -31.12 2.68 3.44
N ILE A 198 -30.31 1.70 3.86
CA ILE A 198 -28.87 1.89 4.10
C ILE A 198 -28.17 2.35 2.82
N LEU A 199 -28.39 1.67 1.69
CA LEU A 199 -27.77 2.01 0.42
C LEU A 199 -28.25 3.38 -0.10
N LYS A 200 -29.52 3.72 0.11
CA LYS A 200 -30.06 5.03 -0.22
C LYS A 200 -29.33 6.15 0.53
N GLU A 201 -29.05 5.98 1.82
CA GLU A 201 -28.25 6.96 2.57
C GLU A 201 -26.79 6.99 2.11
N LEU A 202 -26.17 5.82 1.89
CA LEU A 202 -24.78 5.72 1.44
C LEU A 202 -24.56 6.29 0.03
N SER A 203 -25.56 6.18 -0.85
CA SER A 203 -25.51 6.69 -2.23
C SER A 203 -25.43 8.23 -2.30
N LYS A 204 -25.84 8.92 -1.23
CA LYS A 204 -25.74 10.40 -1.14
C LYS A 204 -24.31 10.88 -0.91
N LEU A 205 -23.36 9.99 -0.62
CA LEU A 205 -21.96 10.35 -0.40
C LEU A 205 -21.34 10.94 -1.66
N LYS A 206 -20.90 12.20 -1.55
CA LYS A 206 -20.13 12.88 -2.61
C LYS A 206 -18.62 12.79 -2.37
N TYR A 207 -18.21 12.55 -1.14
CA TYR A 207 -16.82 12.52 -0.71
C TYR A 207 -16.57 11.35 0.22
N VAL A 208 -15.34 10.81 0.20
CA VAL A 208 -14.82 9.91 1.24
C VAL A 208 -13.50 10.43 1.79
N LEU A 209 -13.16 10.02 3.02
CA LEU A 209 -11.87 10.29 3.63
C LEU A 209 -10.76 9.53 2.88
N ASN A 210 -9.73 10.23 2.43
CA ASN A 210 -8.70 9.70 1.53
C ASN A 210 -7.55 9.01 2.29
N TYR A 211 -7.91 8.13 3.23
CA TYR A 211 -6.98 7.33 4.00
C TYR A 211 -6.12 6.40 3.12
N PHE A 212 -4.91 6.12 3.58
CA PHE A 212 -4.15 4.95 3.12
C PHE A 212 -4.69 3.68 3.78
N GLY A 213 -5.16 2.72 3.00
CA GLY A 213 -5.68 1.44 3.50
C GLY A 213 -4.59 0.45 3.95
N ILE A 214 -5.02 -0.67 4.54
CA ILE A 214 -4.16 -1.73 5.11
C ILE A 214 -3.09 -2.26 4.16
N GLN A 215 -3.35 -2.25 2.84
CA GLN A 215 -2.40 -2.71 1.83
C GLN A 215 -1.11 -1.86 1.82
N ARG A 216 -1.19 -0.58 2.22
CA ARG A 216 -0.02 0.31 2.35
C ARG A 216 0.89 -0.08 3.50
N PHE A 217 0.33 -0.71 4.52
CA PHE A 217 1.02 -1.12 5.74
C PHE A 217 1.43 -2.60 5.75
N GLY A 218 0.90 -3.36 4.79
CA GLY A 218 1.13 -4.80 4.59
C GLY A 218 -0.14 -5.59 4.91
N SER A 219 -0.82 -6.11 3.89
CA SER A 219 -2.15 -6.73 4.06
C SER A 219 -2.19 -7.92 5.03
N VAL A 220 -1.13 -8.72 5.06
CA VAL A 220 -1.02 -9.90 5.93
C VAL A 220 -0.40 -9.53 7.27
N ARG A 221 0.56 -8.61 7.27
CA ARG A 221 1.37 -8.22 8.43
C ARG A 221 1.52 -6.70 8.46
N PRO A 222 0.51 -5.98 8.99
CA PRO A 222 0.47 -4.51 8.98
C PRO A 222 1.45 -3.90 9.99
N ILE A 223 2.75 -4.02 9.74
CA ILE A 223 3.83 -3.49 10.60
C ILE A 223 4.74 -2.49 9.88
N THR A 224 4.53 -2.28 8.58
CA THR A 224 5.51 -1.59 7.73
C THR A 224 5.80 -0.16 8.20
N HIS A 225 4.77 0.54 8.72
CA HIS A 225 4.90 1.87 9.32
C HIS A 225 5.67 1.88 10.64
N VAL A 226 5.54 0.83 11.46
CA VAL A 226 6.32 0.67 12.71
C VAL A 226 7.80 0.51 12.39
N VAL A 227 8.13 -0.32 11.40
CA VAL A 227 9.51 -0.45 10.89
C VAL A 227 10.00 0.91 10.35
N GLY A 228 9.15 1.62 9.61
CA GLY A 228 9.42 2.97 9.12
C GLY A 228 9.75 3.98 10.22
N LYS A 229 8.96 4.01 11.30
CA LYS A 229 9.21 4.90 12.45
C LYS A 229 10.57 4.64 13.09
N PHE A 230 10.91 3.37 13.33
CA PHE A 230 12.23 3.01 13.87
C PHE A 230 13.37 3.45 12.94
N ILE A 231 13.20 3.31 11.62
CA ILE A 231 14.19 3.76 10.63
C ILE A 231 14.34 5.28 10.66
N VAL A 232 13.24 6.04 10.71
CA VAL A 232 13.25 7.51 10.80
C VAL A 232 13.93 7.97 12.10
N GLN A 233 13.67 7.30 13.22
CA GLN A 233 14.33 7.57 14.50
C GLN A 233 15.80 7.09 14.57
N GLY A 234 16.30 6.38 13.54
CA GLY A 234 17.66 5.84 13.51
C GLY A 234 17.86 4.55 14.32
N ASP A 235 16.79 3.97 14.88
CA ASP A 235 16.82 2.71 15.63
C ASP A 235 16.74 1.50 14.69
N PHE A 236 17.85 1.24 13.99
CA PHE A 236 17.93 0.11 13.05
C PHE A 236 17.92 -1.25 13.72
N GLU A 237 18.26 -1.35 15.02
CA GLU A 237 18.12 -2.61 15.76
C GLU A 237 16.63 -2.96 15.88
N SER A 238 15.81 -2.06 16.43
CA SER A 238 14.36 -2.31 16.55
C SER A 238 13.70 -2.48 15.19
N ALA A 239 14.10 -1.71 14.17
CA ALA A 239 13.59 -1.89 12.80
C ALA A 239 13.89 -3.29 12.25
N PHE A 240 15.11 -3.80 12.44
CA PHE A 240 15.51 -5.14 12.00
C PHE A 240 14.67 -6.21 12.70
N TYR A 241 14.50 -6.12 14.02
CA TYR A 241 13.72 -7.10 14.77
C TYR A 241 12.22 -7.03 14.46
N ALA A 242 11.66 -5.84 14.26
CA ALA A 242 10.28 -5.67 13.84
C ALA A 242 10.01 -6.31 12.47
N TYR A 243 10.97 -6.23 11.53
CA TYR A 243 10.84 -6.79 10.19
C TYR A 243 11.15 -8.29 10.11
N CYS A 244 12.29 -8.73 10.66
CA CYS A 244 12.78 -10.12 10.57
C CYS A 244 12.33 -11.02 11.73
N GLY A 245 11.93 -10.45 12.86
CA GLY A 245 11.50 -11.17 14.06
C GLY A 245 10.08 -10.76 14.46
N THR A 246 9.89 -10.57 15.77
CA THR A 246 8.64 -10.10 16.41
C THR A 246 7.42 -10.91 15.97
N PRO A 247 7.22 -12.13 16.48
CA PRO A 247 6.09 -12.97 16.06
C PRO A 247 4.74 -12.30 16.37
N LEU A 248 3.84 -12.31 15.40
CA LEU A 248 2.48 -11.76 15.49
C LEU A 248 1.44 -12.88 15.29
N PRO A 249 0.18 -12.68 15.73
CA PRO A 249 -0.84 -13.73 15.68
C PRO A 249 -1.06 -14.33 14.28
N TYR A 250 -0.92 -13.53 13.23
CA TYR A 250 -1.15 -13.88 11.83
C TYR A 250 0.11 -14.40 11.09
N ASP A 251 1.25 -14.61 11.77
CA ASP A 251 2.50 -15.03 11.11
C ASP A 251 2.53 -16.49 10.65
N GLY A 252 1.53 -17.30 11.03
CA GLY A 252 1.37 -18.70 10.63
C GLY A 252 2.67 -19.49 10.79
N ARG A 253 3.13 -20.11 9.69
CA ARG A 253 4.36 -20.93 9.65
C ARG A 253 5.67 -20.16 9.91
N SER A 254 5.66 -18.82 9.87
CA SER A 254 6.86 -18.01 10.15
C SER A 254 7.02 -17.61 11.61
N LYS A 255 6.01 -17.89 12.45
CA LYS A 255 5.95 -17.47 13.86
C LYS A 255 7.16 -17.97 14.65
N GLU A 256 7.47 -19.26 14.57
CA GLU A 256 8.61 -19.86 15.27
C GLU A 256 9.96 -19.28 14.82
N ALA A 257 10.14 -19.11 13.50
CA ALA A 257 11.35 -18.51 12.94
C ALA A 257 11.58 -17.09 13.45
N ARG A 258 10.50 -16.31 13.60
CA ARG A 258 10.54 -14.95 14.16
C ARG A 258 10.86 -14.94 15.65
N THR A 259 10.34 -15.88 16.42
CA THR A 259 10.70 -16.08 17.83
C THR A 259 12.21 -16.33 17.98
N LEU A 260 12.76 -17.24 17.18
CA LEU A 260 14.20 -17.54 17.20
C LEU A 260 15.05 -16.31 16.82
N VAL A 261 14.61 -15.51 15.84
CA VAL A 261 15.26 -14.22 15.54
C VAL A 261 15.30 -13.35 16.79
N ASP A 262 14.17 -13.16 17.47
CA ASP A 262 14.10 -12.34 18.68
C ASP A 262 14.95 -12.88 19.84
N GLU A 263 15.20 -14.18 19.90
CA GLU A 263 16.08 -14.79 20.91
C GLU A 263 17.57 -14.64 20.55
N GLY A 264 17.86 -14.21 19.32
CA GLY A 264 19.22 -14.10 18.77
C GLY A 264 19.72 -15.39 18.13
N GLU A 265 18.88 -16.42 18.01
CA GLU A 265 19.18 -17.72 17.42
C GLU A 265 19.04 -17.69 15.89
N PHE A 266 19.78 -16.76 15.26
CA PHE A 266 19.67 -16.47 13.83
C PHE A 266 19.98 -17.66 12.92
N LYS A 267 20.91 -18.54 13.32
CA LYS A 267 21.29 -19.72 12.53
C LYS A 267 20.14 -20.72 12.45
N GLU A 268 19.49 -20.97 13.58
CA GLU A 268 18.32 -21.85 13.66
C GLU A 268 17.12 -21.22 12.94
N ALA A 269 16.89 -19.93 13.14
CA ALA A 269 15.87 -19.19 12.42
C ALA A 269 16.01 -19.32 10.90
N LEU A 270 17.23 -19.25 10.35
CA LEU A 270 17.48 -19.38 8.90
C LEU A 270 17.14 -20.77 8.33
N LYS A 271 17.24 -21.83 9.15
CA LYS A 271 16.90 -23.20 8.75
C LYS A 271 15.39 -23.33 8.58
N ILE A 272 14.62 -22.84 9.55
CA ILE A 272 13.17 -23.01 9.57
C ILE A 272 12.40 -21.92 8.81
N TYR A 273 13.01 -20.75 8.58
CA TYR A 273 12.37 -19.68 7.80
C TYR A 273 11.96 -20.18 6.40
N PRO A 274 10.67 -20.10 6.04
CA PRO A 274 10.20 -20.57 4.73
C PRO A 274 10.88 -19.83 3.57
N LYS A 275 11.01 -20.50 2.40
CA LYS A 275 11.73 -19.95 1.22
C LYS A 275 11.15 -18.62 0.72
N ILE A 276 9.86 -18.36 0.94
CA ILE A 276 9.16 -17.14 0.52
C ILE A 276 9.69 -15.88 1.24
N PHE A 277 10.25 -16.01 2.44
CA PHE A 277 10.82 -14.92 3.24
C PHE A 277 12.28 -14.62 2.85
N TYR A 278 12.49 -14.43 1.55
CA TYR A 278 13.82 -14.27 0.96
C TYR A 278 14.59 -13.07 1.53
N TYR A 279 13.91 -11.95 1.74
CA TYR A 279 14.53 -10.71 2.20
C TYR A 279 14.91 -10.76 3.67
N GLU A 280 14.05 -11.29 4.53
CA GLU A 280 14.35 -11.51 5.95
C GLU A 280 15.57 -12.42 6.10
N LYS A 281 15.61 -13.54 5.36
CA LYS A 281 16.78 -14.43 5.36
C LYS A 281 18.05 -13.73 4.89
N LYS A 282 17.97 -12.88 3.87
CA LYS A 282 19.14 -12.10 3.39
C LYS A 282 19.64 -11.12 4.44
N MET A 283 18.74 -10.39 5.10
CA MET A 283 19.09 -9.45 6.16
C MET A 283 19.74 -10.16 7.35
N ILE A 284 19.16 -11.29 7.79
CA ILE A 284 19.71 -12.11 8.89
C ILE A 284 21.12 -12.62 8.54
N ARG A 285 21.34 -13.12 7.31
CA ARG A 285 22.68 -13.55 6.85
C ARG A 285 23.68 -12.40 6.84
N TYR A 286 23.27 -11.23 6.36
CA TYR A 286 24.12 -10.04 6.38
C TYR A 286 24.53 -9.68 7.82
N TYR A 287 23.55 -9.62 8.73
CA TYR A 287 23.80 -9.32 10.13
C TYR A 287 24.72 -10.34 10.80
N LEU A 288 24.55 -11.63 10.53
CA LEU A 288 25.44 -12.68 11.06
C LEU A 288 26.91 -12.48 10.66
N LYS A 289 27.15 -12.00 9.43
CA LYS A 289 28.50 -11.77 8.90
C LYS A 289 29.12 -10.47 9.39
N HIS A 290 28.34 -9.39 9.45
CA HIS A 290 28.86 -8.03 9.64
C HIS A 290 28.51 -7.39 10.98
N ARG A 291 27.55 -7.94 11.72
CA ARG A 291 27.02 -7.39 12.99
C ARG A 291 26.53 -5.94 12.88
N ASP A 292 26.03 -5.57 11.71
CA ASP A 292 25.54 -4.23 11.41
C ASP A 292 24.06 -4.29 10.99
N TYR A 293 23.18 -3.87 11.90
CA TYR A 293 21.74 -3.84 11.65
C TYR A 293 21.38 -2.85 10.54
N LYS A 294 21.99 -1.65 10.53
CA LYS A 294 21.67 -0.59 9.57
C LYS A 294 22.03 -1.03 8.14
N LYS A 295 23.25 -1.53 7.94
CA LYS A 295 23.69 -1.97 6.61
C LYS A 295 22.99 -3.24 6.13
N SER A 296 22.37 -4.02 7.03
CA SER A 296 21.56 -5.18 6.62
C SER A 296 20.41 -4.79 5.68
N PHE A 297 19.84 -3.59 5.84
CA PHE A 297 18.79 -3.09 4.94
C PHE A 297 19.27 -2.82 3.52
N ASN A 298 20.59 -2.68 3.28
CA ASN A 298 21.13 -2.47 1.94
C ASN A 298 20.98 -3.69 1.02
N VAL A 299 20.67 -4.87 1.57
CA VAL A 299 20.35 -6.06 0.75
C VAL A 299 18.98 -5.95 0.08
N LEU A 300 18.14 -5.01 0.53
CA LEU A 300 16.81 -4.78 0.01
C LEU A 300 16.87 -3.86 -1.23
N PRO A 301 16.01 -4.11 -2.25
CA PRO A 301 15.87 -3.20 -3.37
C PRO A 301 15.48 -1.79 -2.94
N PRO A 302 15.87 -0.73 -3.68
CA PRO A 302 15.57 0.66 -3.33
C PRO A 302 14.08 0.93 -3.06
N GLN A 303 13.18 0.31 -3.84
CA GLN A 303 11.74 0.46 -3.68
C GLN A 303 11.25 -0.10 -2.34
N LEU A 304 11.76 -1.26 -1.93
CA LEU A 304 11.40 -1.90 -0.67
C LEU A 304 11.97 -1.13 0.54
N LYS A 305 13.18 -0.57 0.43
CA LYS A 305 13.72 0.34 1.46
C LYS A 305 12.83 1.57 1.65
N SER A 306 12.43 2.19 0.55
CA SER A 306 11.58 3.38 0.57
C SER A 306 10.19 3.10 1.11
N MET A 307 9.69 1.87 0.91
CA MET A 307 8.37 1.44 1.38
C MET A 307 8.17 1.64 2.89
N PHE A 308 9.18 1.36 3.72
CA PHE A 308 9.05 1.51 5.18
C PHE A 308 8.78 2.96 5.59
N VAL A 309 9.60 3.89 5.08
CA VAL A 309 9.46 5.32 5.38
C VAL A 309 8.15 5.85 4.79
N ASN A 310 7.82 5.48 3.56
CA ASN A 310 6.56 5.87 2.91
C ASN A 310 5.33 5.37 3.69
N ALA A 311 5.38 4.16 4.26
CA ALA A 311 4.31 3.66 5.11
C ALA A 311 4.20 4.47 6.42
N TYR A 312 5.31 4.89 7.01
CA TYR A 312 5.26 5.77 8.17
C TYR A 312 4.69 7.16 7.84
N GLN A 313 5.07 7.75 6.70
CA GLN A 313 4.43 8.99 6.20
C GLN A 313 2.93 8.80 6.00
N SER A 314 2.51 7.62 5.52
CA SER A 314 1.10 7.27 5.34
C SER A 314 0.35 7.15 6.67
N TYR A 315 1.00 6.62 7.72
CA TYR A 315 0.46 6.56 9.08
C TYR A 315 0.22 7.96 9.66
N LEU A 316 1.20 8.86 9.52
CA LEU A 316 1.07 10.26 9.94
C LEU A 316 -0.03 11.00 9.17
N PHE A 317 -0.16 10.70 7.87
CA PHE A 317 -1.22 11.27 7.04
C PHE A 317 -2.61 10.80 7.45
N ASN A 318 -2.77 9.51 7.76
CA ASN A 318 -4.03 9.01 8.29
C ASN A 318 -4.40 9.71 9.61
N GLU A 319 -3.41 9.97 10.47
CA GLU A 319 -3.66 10.69 11.72
C GLU A 319 -4.06 12.15 11.51
N MET A 320 -3.46 12.81 10.52
CA MET A 320 -3.87 14.15 10.13
C MET A 320 -5.31 14.21 9.63
N ILE A 321 -5.79 13.18 8.92
CA ILE A 321 -7.22 13.08 8.60
C ILE A 321 -8.05 12.98 9.89
N ASN A 322 -7.65 12.14 10.85
CA ASN A 322 -8.40 11.98 12.12
C ASN A 322 -8.53 13.30 12.90
N GLU A 323 -7.45 14.06 12.98
CA GLU A 323 -7.41 15.34 13.69
C GLU A 323 -8.17 16.43 12.91
N ARG A 324 -7.92 16.57 11.59
CA ARG A 324 -8.59 17.59 10.77
C ARG A 324 -10.10 17.36 10.68
N TYR A 325 -10.54 16.10 10.68
CA TYR A 325 -11.95 15.72 10.65
C TYR A 325 -12.75 16.27 11.85
N ARG A 326 -12.10 16.55 12.99
CA ARG A 326 -12.75 17.16 14.16
C ARG A 326 -13.32 18.55 13.86
N TYR A 327 -12.81 19.21 12.82
CA TYR A 327 -13.22 20.52 12.33
C TYR A 327 -14.02 20.42 11.02
N GLY A 328 -14.60 19.25 10.73
CA GLY A 328 -15.25 18.96 9.46
C GLY A 328 -14.25 18.57 8.35
N TYR A 329 -14.79 18.31 7.16
CA TYR A 329 -14.01 17.87 5.99
C TYR A 329 -13.97 18.89 4.86
N GLU A 330 -14.75 19.97 4.97
CA GLU A 330 -14.80 21.05 3.99
C GLU A 330 -13.57 21.96 4.10
N PRO A 331 -13.19 22.68 3.02
CA PRO A 331 -12.15 23.70 3.08
C PRO A 331 -12.41 24.73 4.19
N LEU A 332 -11.38 25.00 4.98
CA LEU A 332 -11.36 26.09 5.97
C LEU A 332 -10.30 27.13 5.57
N GLU A 333 -10.39 28.34 6.12
CA GLU A 333 -9.35 29.34 5.96
C GLU A 333 -7.99 28.80 6.44
N GLY A 334 -6.92 29.06 5.68
CA GLY A 334 -5.58 28.52 5.93
C GLY A 334 -5.30 27.14 5.30
N ASP A 335 -6.32 26.45 4.75
CA ASP A 335 -6.09 25.19 4.02
C ASP A 335 -5.31 25.42 2.72
N ILE A 336 -4.34 24.55 2.46
CA ILE A 336 -3.75 24.43 1.14
C ILE A 336 -4.66 23.54 0.29
N LEU A 337 -5.20 24.09 -0.79
CA LEU A 337 -6.14 23.38 -1.66
C LEU A 337 -5.47 22.75 -2.88
N LYS A 338 -5.99 21.60 -3.31
CA LYS A 338 -5.67 20.97 -4.60
C LYS A 338 -6.96 20.54 -5.26
N ASP A 339 -7.24 21.06 -6.46
CA ASP A 339 -8.52 20.90 -7.16
C ASP A 339 -9.73 21.27 -6.27
N GLY A 340 -9.58 22.32 -5.45
CA GLY A 340 -10.62 22.78 -4.51
C GLY A 340 -10.80 21.92 -3.25
N LEU A 341 -10.00 20.87 -3.06
CA LEU A 341 -10.08 19.99 -1.88
C LEU A 341 -8.98 20.34 -0.85
N PRO A 342 -9.28 20.29 0.46
CA PRO A 342 -8.27 20.49 1.49
C PRO A 342 -7.24 19.37 1.42
N THR A 343 -5.98 19.75 1.54
CA THR A 343 -4.86 18.81 1.55
C THR A 343 -4.24 18.76 2.93
N GLY A 344 -3.48 17.72 3.19
CA GLY A 344 -2.59 17.62 4.34
C GLY A 344 -1.16 17.32 3.92
N ALA A 345 -0.20 17.67 4.78
CA ALA A 345 1.20 17.35 4.61
C ALA A 345 1.48 15.82 4.64
N LEU A 346 1.96 15.27 3.53
CA LEU A 346 2.78 14.06 3.57
C LEU A 346 4.15 14.44 4.14
N ILE A 347 4.30 14.25 5.44
CA ILE A 347 5.46 14.72 6.20
C ILE A 347 6.76 14.15 5.63
N GLY A 348 7.72 15.02 5.33
CA GLY A 348 9.06 14.66 4.90
C GLY A 348 10.09 15.62 5.48
N TYR A 349 11.24 15.78 4.84
CA TYR A 349 12.28 16.69 5.33
C TYR A 349 12.02 18.16 4.99
N ASN A 350 11.16 18.45 4.02
CA ASN A 350 10.80 19.80 3.62
C ASN A 350 9.32 19.89 3.17
N PRO A 351 8.36 19.55 4.05
CA PRO A 351 6.95 19.62 3.70
C PRO A 351 6.49 21.09 3.66
N LYS A 352 5.49 21.37 2.81
CA LYS A 352 4.75 22.62 2.89
C LYS A 352 3.64 22.47 3.92
N PHE A 353 3.71 23.24 5.01
CA PHE A 353 2.65 23.26 6.02
C PHE A 353 1.53 24.23 5.63
N ALA A 354 0.32 23.93 6.08
CA ALA A 354 -0.80 24.85 6.04
C ALA A 354 -0.64 25.97 7.10
N ASP A 355 -1.49 26.98 7.00
CA ASP A 355 -1.60 28.05 8.00
C ASP A 355 -2.71 27.72 9.00
N GLY A 356 -2.91 28.58 10.01
CA GLY A 356 -3.98 28.45 11.00
C GLY A 356 -3.97 27.12 11.76
N ILE A 357 -5.16 26.66 12.13
CA ILE A 357 -5.37 25.43 12.92
C ILE A 357 -4.86 24.18 12.18
N GLN A 358 -4.90 24.16 10.85
CA GLN A 358 -4.46 23.04 10.02
C GLN A 358 -2.95 22.91 10.06
N GLY A 359 -2.23 24.04 9.98
CA GLY A 359 -0.79 24.08 10.21
C GLY A 359 -0.39 23.63 11.61
N GLU A 360 -1.15 24.03 12.63
CA GLU A 360 -0.94 23.60 14.01
C GLU A 360 -1.15 22.09 14.17
N ILE A 361 -2.20 21.52 13.58
CA ILE A 361 -2.42 20.06 13.55
C ILE A 361 -1.22 19.35 12.95
N GLU A 362 -0.72 19.84 11.80
CA GLU A 362 0.42 19.24 11.10
C GLU A 362 1.71 19.26 11.95
N ARG A 363 1.96 20.35 12.67
CA ARG A 363 3.13 20.49 13.58
C ARG A 363 2.96 19.67 14.86
N ASN A 364 1.78 19.70 15.47
CA ASN A 364 1.49 18.95 16.70
C ASN A 364 1.65 17.43 16.50
N ILE A 365 1.32 16.90 15.32
CA ILE A 365 1.56 15.49 14.98
C ILE A 365 3.06 15.15 15.04
N LEU A 366 3.93 16.01 14.53
CA LEU A 366 5.39 15.81 14.60
C LEU A 366 5.90 15.84 16.04
N GLU A 367 5.44 16.83 16.82
CA GLU A 367 5.84 17.00 18.21
C GLU A 367 5.42 15.79 19.06
N ARG A 368 4.17 15.35 18.94
CA ARG A 368 3.65 14.18 19.67
C ARG A 368 4.38 12.89 19.29
N GLU A 369 4.79 12.75 18.03
CA GLU A 369 5.57 11.61 17.56
C GLU A 369 7.06 11.70 17.93
N GLY A 370 7.52 12.86 18.39
CA GLY A 370 8.91 13.13 18.76
C GLY A 370 9.86 13.09 17.56
N ILE A 371 9.42 13.59 16.40
CA ILE A 371 10.17 13.50 15.14
C ILE A 371 10.47 14.88 14.59
N LYS A 372 11.70 15.05 14.12
CA LYS A 372 12.18 16.24 13.42
C LYS A 372 12.18 16.00 11.91
N LEU A 373 12.04 17.06 11.12
CA LEU A 373 12.04 16.96 9.66
C LEU A 373 13.35 16.36 9.12
N GLU A 374 14.48 16.66 9.77
CA GLU A 374 15.80 16.11 9.39
C GLU A 374 15.86 14.59 9.51
N ASN A 375 15.00 13.97 10.33
CA ASN A 375 14.93 12.52 10.46
C ASN A 375 14.48 11.82 9.15
N PHE A 376 13.86 12.56 8.22
CA PHE A 376 13.51 12.07 6.89
C PHE A 376 14.66 12.15 5.87
N LYS A 377 15.86 12.63 6.28
CA LYS A 377 17.11 12.49 5.52
C LYS A 377 17.92 11.31 6.06
N ILE A 378 17.74 10.15 5.44
CA ILE A 378 18.24 8.89 6.00
C ILE A 378 19.41 8.37 5.16
N LYS A 379 20.63 8.50 5.70
CA LYS A 379 21.86 8.02 5.05
C LYS A 379 21.75 6.52 4.72
N GLY A 380 21.82 6.17 3.43
CA GLY A 380 21.70 4.81 2.90
C GLY A 380 20.30 4.42 2.43
N PHE A 381 19.28 5.24 2.71
CA PHE A 381 17.90 5.05 2.25
C PHE A 381 17.52 6.09 1.20
N GLY A 382 17.73 7.36 1.50
CA GLY A 382 17.37 8.47 0.62
C GLY A 382 16.86 9.69 1.40
N ASN A 383 16.46 10.71 0.65
CA ASN A 383 15.86 11.93 1.18
C ASN A 383 14.37 11.92 0.83
N PHE A 384 13.51 11.90 1.84
CA PHE A 384 12.07 11.88 1.67
C PHE A 384 11.53 13.31 1.80
N PHE A 385 11.30 13.98 0.68
CA PHE A 385 10.97 15.42 0.63
C PHE A 385 9.66 15.76 1.36
N GLY A 386 8.67 14.89 1.22
CA GLY A 386 7.28 15.18 1.58
C GLY A 386 6.51 15.75 0.40
N ASP A 387 5.20 15.88 0.54
CA ASP A 387 4.28 16.38 -0.49
C ASP A 387 2.96 16.86 0.16
N ARG A 388 1.98 17.30 -0.62
CA ARG A 388 0.59 17.53 -0.19
C ARG A 388 -0.34 16.50 -0.81
N ARG A 389 -1.21 15.90 -0.01
CA ARG A 389 -2.23 14.96 -0.48
C ARG A 389 -3.63 15.42 -0.02
N PRO A 390 -4.65 15.38 -0.90
CA PRO A 390 -6.03 15.67 -0.51
C PRO A 390 -6.49 14.79 0.66
N LEU A 391 -7.08 15.40 1.68
CA LEU A 391 -7.61 14.71 2.87
C LEU A 391 -8.90 13.97 2.58
N ILE A 392 -9.67 14.49 1.63
CA ILE A 392 -10.87 13.86 1.06
C ILE A 392 -10.67 13.61 -0.42
N THR A 393 -11.50 12.71 -0.95
CA THR A 393 -11.58 12.46 -2.38
C THR A 393 -13.03 12.47 -2.82
N ARG A 394 -13.30 13.02 -4.00
CA ARG A 394 -14.63 13.10 -4.57
C ARG A 394 -14.99 11.78 -5.26
N ILE A 395 -16.20 11.31 -5.01
CA ILE A 395 -16.84 10.22 -5.72
C ILE A 395 -17.65 10.83 -6.87
N TYR A 396 -17.50 10.28 -8.07
CA TYR A 396 -18.27 10.71 -9.24
C TYR A 396 -19.19 9.57 -9.65
N ASP A 397 -20.42 9.92 -10.03
CA ASP A 397 -21.43 9.01 -10.58
C ASP A 397 -21.61 7.75 -9.72
N LEU A 398 -21.84 7.96 -8.41
CA LEU A 398 -22.08 6.87 -7.46
C LEU A 398 -23.50 6.33 -7.64
N GLU A 399 -23.58 5.09 -8.08
CA GLU A 399 -24.82 4.35 -8.33
C GLU A 399 -24.74 3.00 -7.62
N TYR A 400 -25.89 2.44 -7.24
CA TYR A 400 -25.99 1.10 -6.72
C TYR A 400 -27.15 0.33 -7.35
N ARG A 401 -27.05 -1.00 -7.33
CA ARG A 401 -28.14 -1.92 -7.66
C ARG A 401 -28.12 -3.09 -6.68
N ILE A 402 -29.28 -3.47 -6.16
CA ILE A 402 -29.43 -4.66 -5.32
C ILE A 402 -29.59 -5.89 -6.22
N ASP A 403 -28.88 -6.96 -5.88
CA ASP A 403 -28.99 -8.28 -6.50
C ASP A 403 -29.48 -9.29 -5.43
N ASP A 404 -29.82 -10.52 -5.81
CA ASP A 404 -30.33 -11.54 -4.87
C ASP A 404 -29.37 -11.91 -3.73
N ASP A 405 -28.07 -11.81 -3.98
CA ASP A 405 -26.98 -12.26 -3.12
C ASP A 405 -26.05 -11.12 -2.66
N GLY A 406 -26.49 -9.86 -2.79
CA GLY A 406 -25.65 -8.71 -2.51
C GLY A 406 -26.12 -7.40 -3.15
N TYR A 407 -25.17 -6.52 -3.40
CA TYR A 407 -25.39 -5.34 -4.24
C TYR A 407 -24.15 -5.04 -5.08
N VAL A 408 -24.34 -4.27 -6.14
CA VAL A 408 -23.30 -3.77 -7.01
C VAL A 408 -23.20 -2.27 -6.85
N LEU A 409 -21.99 -1.77 -6.59
CA LEU A 409 -21.67 -0.34 -6.63
C LEU A 409 -20.99 0.00 -7.94
N ARG A 410 -21.34 1.15 -8.50
CA ARG A 410 -20.64 1.74 -9.64
C ARG A 410 -20.28 3.18 -9.32
N PHE A 411 -19.02 3.56 -9.54
CA PHE A 411 -18.55 4.94 -9.30
C PHE A 411 -17.23 5.19 -10.01
N LYS A 412 -16.83 6.46 -10.13
CA LYS A 412 -15.54 6.87 -10.70
C LYS A 412 -14.70 7.61 -9.67
N LEU A 413 -13.38 7.40 -9.73
CA LEU A 413 -12.40 8.10 -8.89
C LEU A 413 -11.25 8.63 -9.75
N LYS A 414 -10.75 9.82 -9.42
CA LYS A 414 -9.51 10.37 -10.01
C LYS A 414 -8.31 9.48 -9.68
N LYS A 415 -7.28 9.53 -10.56
CA LYS A 415 -5.99 8.86 -10.34
C LYS A 415 -5.39 9.20 -8.96
N GLY A 416 -4.71 8.22 -8.35
CA GLY A 416 -4.12 8.37 -7.01
C GLY A 416 -5.09 8.08 -5.84
N THR A 417 -6.35 7.78 -6.15
CA THR A 417 -7.37 7.31 -5.20
C THR A 417 -7.62 5.81 -5.41
N TYR A 418 -8.00 5.11 -4.34
CA TYR A 418 -8.26 3.68 -4.34
C TYR A 418 -9.76 3.41 -4.06
N ALA A 419 -10.34 2.41 -4.72
CA ALA A 419 -11.72 2.00 -4.46
C ALA A 419 -11.96 1.60 -2.99
N THR A 420 -10.93 1.07 -2.32
CA THR A 420 -10.99 0.73 -0.90
C THR A 420 -11.33 1.91 0.00
N SER A 421 -11.01 3.15 -0.40
CA SER A 421 -11.41 4.35 0.35
C SER A 421 -12.92 4.56 0.32
N VAL A 422 -13.59 4.22 -0.79
CA VAL A 422 -15.05 4.29 -0.91
C VAL A 422 -15.70 3.10 -0.23
N LEU A 423 -15.24 1.88 -0.54
CA LEU A 423 -15.80 0.64 0.01
C LEU A 423 -15.71 0.59 1.53
N ARG A 424 -14.73 1.25 2.13
CA ARG A 424 -14.62 1.37 3.59
C ARG A 424 -15.85 2.04 4.22
N GLU A 425 -16.43 3.06 3.59
CA GLU A 425 -17.66 3.70 4.09
C GLU A 425 -18.90 2.79 3.97
N PHE A 426 -18.87 1.82 3.06
CA PHE A 426 -19.98 0.90 2.80
C PHE A 426 -19.89 -0.41 3.60
N ILE A 427 -18.70 -0.99 3.69
CA ILE A 427 -18.49 -2.37 4.16
C ILE A 427 -17.88 -2.38 5.56
N ASP A 428 -16.88 -1.53 5.78
CA ASP A 428 -15.85 -1.85 6.75
C ASP A 428 -15.92 -0.95 7.97
N LYS A 429 -16.65 -1.39 9.00
CA LYS A 429 -16.60 -0.76 10.34
C LYS A 429 -15.94 -1.64 11.40
N LYS A 430 -15.42 -2.81 10.98
CA LYS A 430 -14.80 -3.81 11.87
C LYS A 430 -13.26 -3.82 11.77
N ILE A 431 -12.61 -2.71 11.42
CA ILE A 431 -11.16 -2.57 11.66
C ILE A 431 -10.92 -1.85 12.99
N ASN A 432 -11.12 -2.58 14.08
CA ASN A 432 -10.24 -2.44 15.24
C ASN A 432 -9.28 -3.63 15.16
N ILE A 433 -8.07 -3.41 14.62
CA ILE A 433 -6.95 -4.35 14.82
C ILE A 433 -6.23 -3.91 16.07
#